data_AF-A0A938KYM5-F1
#
_entry.id   AF-A0A938KYM5-F1
#
_cell.length_a   1.000
_cell.length_b   1.000
_cell.length_c   1.000
_cell.angle_alpha   90.00
_cell.angle_beta   90.00
_cell.angle_gamma   90.00
#
_symmetry.space_group_name_H-M   'P 1'
#
loop_
_entity.id
_entity.type
_entity.pdbx_description
1 polymer ?
#
loop_
_entity_poly.entity_id
_entity_poly.type
_entity_poly.pdbx_seq_one_letter_code
_entity_poly.pdbx_strand_id
1 'polypeptide(L)'
;HSLNRWFISDPSKHARVDELFGDGAWRVCLRIEEGRDREDCLIETYMRALAKHGWDGVAFRMVDAKNQPLYYLIFGTTNPAGKRVFKEAARYVSPSGVFRYSDFSDPGQLQFKEITEELLASQLAEEVFARFRGRGAPKDELTVFVDRHPLAVPKDLTAALRQLESRKPPLILSVTRKDSTQARRGSFPPGSTIHFAP
;
A
#
# COMPACT_ATOMS: atom_id res chain seq x y z
N HIS A 1 -16.27 -7.41 22.79
CA HIS A 1 -14.95 -7.12 23.37
C HIS A 1 -13.88 -7.48 22.35
N SER A 2 -13.04 -6.53 21.92
CA SER A 2 -12.01 -6.83 20.92
C SER A 2 -10.92 -7.73 21.53
N LEU A 3 -10.39 -8.64 20.71
CA LEU A 3 -9.31 -9.56 21.09
C LEU A 3 -8.14 -8.80 21.73
N ASN A 4 -7.80 -7.64 21.16
CA ASN A 4 -6.77 -6.72 21.64
C ASN A 4 -6.86 -6.49 23.14
N ARG A 5 -8.04 -6.18 23.69
CA ARG A 5 -8.12 -5.79 25.10
C ARG A 5 -7.86 -6.96 26.06
N TRP A 6 -8.02 -8.20 25.64
CA TRP A 6 -8.05 -9.37 26.53
C TRP A 6 -6.72 -10.15 26.60
N PHE A 7 -5.94 -10.20 25.51
CA PHE A 7 -4.60 -10.81 25.56
C PHE A 7 -3.49 -9.81 25.90
N ILE A 8 -3.73 -8.51 25.70
CA ILE A 8 -2.80 -7.42 26.04
C ILE A 8 -2.80 -7.11 27.54
N SER A 9 -3.94 -7.26 28.21
CA SER A 9 -4.08 -6.94 29.64
C SER A 9 -3.69 -8.10 30.56
N ASP A 10 -3.30 -9.23 29.99
CA ASP A 10 -3.03 -10.47 30.71
C ASP A 10 -1.60 -10.96 30.41
N PRO A 11 -0.62 -10.64 31.29
CA PRO A 11 0.77 -11.00 31.10
C PRO A 11 1.02 -12.50 30.90
N SER A 12 0.12 -13.36 31.39
CA SER A 12 0.25 -14.81 31.22
C SER A 12 0.21 -15.26 29.76
N LYS A 13 -0.36 -14.44 28.86
CA LYS A 13 -0.47 -14.74 27.42
C LYS A 13 0.71 -14.23 26.62
N HIS A 14 1.54 -13.34 27.18
CA HIS A 14 2.59 -12.65 26.43
C HIS A 14 3.58 -13.60 25.78
N ALA A 15 3.89 -14.75 26.39
CA ALA A 15 4.78 -15.74 25.79
C ALA A 15 4.25 -16.30 24.46
N ARG A 16 2.93 -16.53 24.34
CA ARG A 16 2.32 -16.99 23.07
C ARG A 16 2.26 -15.88 22.03
N VAL A 17 2.14 -14.63 22.47
CA VAL A 17 2.18 -13.48 21.58
C VAL A 17 3.60 -13.27 21.06
N ASP A 18 4.63 -13.48 21.89
CA ASP A 18 6.02 -13.47 21.44
C ASP A 18 6.28 -14.52 20.37
N GLU A 19 5.74 -15.73 20.55
CA GLU A 19 5.84 -16.79 19.53
C GLU A 19 5.18 -16.37 18.21
N LEU A 20 3.98 -15.76 18.26
CA LEU A 20 3.30 -15.25 17.09
C LEU A 20 4.12 -14.16 16.37
N PHE A 21 4.66 -13.19 17.11
CA PHE A 21 5.41 -12.08 16.55
C PHE A 21 6.89 -12.42 16.27
N GLY A 22 7.35 -13.59 16.70
CA GLY A 22 8.74 -14.04 16.65
C GLY A 22 9.64 -13.43 17.75
N ASP A 23 9.23 -12.34 18.39
CA ASP A 23 9.94 -11.70 19.49
C ASP A 23 9.01 -10.81 20.35
N GLY A 24 9.60 -10.11 21.31
CA GLY A 24 8.88 -9.23 22.22
C GLY A 24 8.66 -7.79 21.77
N ALA A 25 8.99 -7.42 20.52
CA ALA A 25 8.98 -6.03 20.05
C ALA A 25 7.58 -5.40 20.09
N TRP A 26 6.53 -6.20 19.92
CA TRP A 26 5.12 -5.75 19.94
C TRP A 26 4.70 -5.09 21.26
N ARG A 27 5.42 -5.36 22.36
CA ARG A 27 5.12 -4.77 23.68
C ARG A 27 5.21 -3.25 23.70
N VAL A 28 5.98 -2.64 22.80
CA VAL A 28 6.06 -1.18 22.68
C VAL A 28 4.68 -0.57 22.37
N CYS A 29 3.87 -1.28 21.59
CA CYS A 29 2.53 -0.83 21.21
C CYS A 29 1.58 -0.74 22.41
N LEU A 30 1.83 -1.48 23.50
CA LEU A 30 0.96 -1.46 24.68
C LEU A 30 0.96 -0.11 25.41
N ARG A 31 2.00 0.71 25.17
CA ARG A 31 2.13 2.05 25.76
C ARG A 31 1.32 3.11 25.00
N ILE A 32 0.83 2.81 23.80
CA ILE A 32 0.00 3.71 23.01
C ILE A 32 -1.40 3.69 23.62
N GLU A 33 -1.94 4.84 24.04
CA GLU A 33 -3.26 4.92 24.68
C GLU A 33 -4.40 4.77 23.67
N GLU A 34 -4.29 5.45 22.53
CA GLU A 34 -5.26 5.48 21.45
C GLU A 34 -5.41 4.09 20.82
N GLY A 35 -6.64 3.58 20.76
CA GLY A 35 -6.89 2.19 20.36
C GLY A 35 -6.51 1.92 18.91
N ARG A 36 -6.69 2.91 18.05
CA ARG A 36 -6.38 2.84 16.62
C ARG A 36 -4.87 2.83 16.36
N ASP A 37 -4.15 3.80 16.91
CA ASP A 37 -2.70 3.90 16.76
C ASP A 37 -2.00 2.66 17.36
N ARG A 38 -2.57 2.08 18.42
CA ARG A 38 -2.13 0.81 18.97
C ARG A 38 -2.32 -0.35 17.99
N GLU A 39 -3.48 -0.43 17.34
CA GLU A 39 -3.76 -1.44 16.32
C GLU A 39 -2.76 -1.35 15.17
N ASP A 40 -2.53 -0.14 14.65
CA ASP A 40 -1.58 0.09 13.56
C ASP A 40 -0.15 -0.32 13.95
N CYS A 41 0.30 0.05 15.15
CA CYS A 41 1.60 -0.38 15.68
C CYS A 41 1.74 -1.90 15.74
N LEU A 42 0.69 -2.63 16.16
CA LEU A 42 0.71 -4.09 16.24
C LEU A 42 0.84 -4.72 14.84
N ILE A 43 0.07 -4.24 13.87
CA ILE A 43 0.12 -4.76 12.49
C ILE A 43 1.48 -4.47 11.86
N GLU A 44 1.99 -3.25 12.02
CA GLU A 44 3.32 -2.86 11.53
C GLU A 44 4.43 -3.74 12.13
N THR A 45 4.33 -4.03 13.42
CA THR A 45 5.33 -4.85 14.11
C THR A 45 5.30 -6.29 13.60
N TYR A 46 4.11 -6.87 13.43
CA TYR A 46 3.96 -8.20 12.87
C TYR A 46 4.45 -8.29 11.41
N MET A 47 4.13 -7.28 10.59
CA MET A 47 4.54 -7.22 9.19
C MET A 47 6.05 -7.08 9.03
N ARG A 48 6.71 -6.30 9.91
CA ARG A 48 8.17 -6.25 9.97
C ARG A 48 8.76 -7.60 10.36
N ALA A 49 8.14 -8.34 11.27
CA ALA A 49 8.57 -9.70 11.62
C ALA A 49 8.47 -10.63 10.41
N LEU A 50 7.34 -10.62 9.68
CA LEU A 50 7.18 -11.39 8.44
C LEU A 50 8.23 -11.04 7.39
N ALA A 51 8.51 -9.75 7.19
CA ALA A 51 9.52 -9.27 6.24
C ALA A 51 10.93 -9.77 6.58
N LYS A 52 11.30 -9.86 7.86
CA LYS A 52 12.58 -10.46 8.30
C LYS A 52 12.73 -11.92 7.86
N HIS A 53 11.61 -12.63 7.71
CA HIS A 53 11.57 -14.02 7.24
C HIS A 53 11.35 -14.14 5.72
N GLY A 54 11.44 -13.03 4.97
CA GLY A 54 11.36 -13.01 3.51
C GLY A 54 9.94 -12.93 2.94
N TRP A 55 8.92 -12.73 3.78
CA TRP A 55 7.54 -12.58 3.33
C TRP A 55 7.21 -11.12 3.05
N ASP A 56 6.67 -10.82 1.86
CA ASP A 56 6.07 -9.53 1.55
C ASP A 56 4.56 -9.62 1.79
N GLY A 57 4.07 -8.80 2.71
CA GLY A 57 2.72 -8.90 3.23
C GLY A 57 1.83 -7.73 2.86
N VAL A 58 0.53 -7.95 2.99
CA VAL A 58 -0.49 -6.92 2.89
C VAL A 58 -1.53 -7.15 4.00
N ALA A 59 -1.92 -6.12 4.75
CA ALA A 59 -2.89 -6.25 5.84
C ALA A 59 -4.23 -5.58 5.55
N PHE A 60 -5.30 -6.22 6.02
CA PHE A 60 -6.69 -5.77 5.89
C PHE A 60 -7.34 -5.75 7.25
N ARG A 61 -8.08 -4.69 7.49
CA ARG A 61 -8.99 -4.52 8.60
C ARG A 61 -10.40 -4.85 8.15
N MET A 62 -10.96 -5.90 8.72
CA MET A 62 -12.38 -6.21 8.55
C MET A 62 -13.19 -5.40 9.54
N VAL A 63 -14.27 -4.77 9.06
CA VAL A 63 -15.18 -4.01 9.92
C VAL A 63 -16.61 -4.50 9.77
N ASP A 64 -17.42 -4.33 10.82
CA ASP A 64 -18.85 -4.57 10.76
C ASP A 64 -19.61 -3.40 10.11
N ALA A 65 -20.94 -3.53 9.98
CA ALA A 65 -21.80 -2.48 9.42
C ALA A 65 -21.81 -1.17 10.25
N LYS A 66 -21.33 -1.19 11.50
CA LYS A 66 -21.16 -0.03 12.38
C LYS A 66 -19.72 0.48 12.38
N ASN A 67 -18.91 0.03 11.44
CA ASN A 67 -17.50 0.37 11.31
C ASN A 67 -16.62 -0.03 12.52
N GLN A 68 -17.01 -1.08 13.24
CA GLN A 68 -16.21 -1.66 14.32
C GLN A 68 -15.28 -2.73 13.78
N PRO A 69 -13.99 -2.75 14.18
CA PRO A 69 -13.05 -3.79 13.74
C PRO A 69 -13.48 -5.17 14.24
N LEU A 70 -13.54 -6.13 13.32
CA LEU A 70 -13.79 -7.54 13.59
C LEU A 70 -12.48 -8.32 13.73
N TYR A 71 -11.62 -8.25 12.71
CA TYR A 71 -10.31 -8.91 12.70
C TYR A 71 -9.39 -8.28 11.65
N TYR A 72 -8.11 -8.63 11.72
CA TYR A 72 -7.11 -8.30 10.72
C TYR A 72 -6.75 -9.55 9.92
N LEU A 73 -6.71 -9.44 8.59
CA LEU A 73 -6.21 -10.48 7.68
C LEU A 73 -4.88 -10.04 7.11
N ILE A 74 -3.89 -10.93 7.11
CA ILE A 74 -2.56 -10.66 6.57
C ILE A 74 -2.28 -11.65 5.46
N PHE A 75 -2.11 -11.14 4.24
CA PHE A 75 -1.74 -11.93 3.08
C PHE A 75 -0.23 -11.80 2.86
N GLY A 76 0.54 -12.80 3.30
CA GLY A 76 1.97 -12.90 3.07
C GLY A 76 2.27 -13.74 1.83
N THR A 77 3.09 -13.22 0.92
CA THR A 77 3.57 -13.98 -0.24
C THR A 77 4.99 -13.59 -0.62
N THR A 78 5.72 -14.52 -1.23
CA THR A 78 7.02 -14.24 -1.87
C THR A 78 6.86 -14.03 -3.37
N ASN A 79 5.67 -14.27 -3.92
CA ASN A 79 5.40 -14.18 -5.35
C ASN A 79 4.72 -12.84 -5.71
N PRO A 80 5.37 -11.97 -6.50
CA PRO A 80 4.79 -10.69 -6.92
C PRO A 80 3.45 -10.83 -7.66
N ALA A 81 3.27 -11.90 -8.43
CA ALA A 81 2.00 -12.17 -9.12
C ALA A 81 0.88 -12.49 -8.12
N GLY A 82 1.19 -13.22 -7.04
CA GLY A 82 0.24 -13.51 -5.96
C GLY A 82 -0.25 -12.24 -5.28
N LYS A 83 0.67 -11.30 -4.99
CA LYS A 83 0.33 -9.99 -4.41
C LYS A 83 -0.59 -9.19 -5.33
N ARG A 84 -0.34 -9.21 -6.65
CA ARG A 84 -1.18 -8.53 -7.64
C ARG A 84 -2.59 -9.10 -7.71
N VAL A 85 -2.72 -10.42 -7.90
CA VAL A 85 -4.02 -11.11 -7.96
C VAL A 85 -4.83 -10.83 -6.69
N PHE A 86 -4.17 -10.82 -5.56
CA PHE A 86 -4.79 -10.55 -4.29
C PHE A 86 -5.29 -9.09 -4.17
N LYS A 87 -4.50 -8.08 -4.58
CA LYS A 87 -4.97 -6.68 -4.63
C LYS A 87 -6.18 -6.51 -5.56
N GLU A 88 -6.17 -7.17 -6.72
CA GLU A 88 -7.28 -7.15 -7.68
C GLU A 88 -8.54 -7.78 -7.08
N ALA A 89 -8.41 -8.94 -6.43
CA ALA A 89 -9.52 -9.61 -5.74
C ALA A 89 -10.08 -8.77 -4.59
N ALA A 90 -9.22 -8.19 -3.75
CA ALA A 90 -9.64 -7.34 -2.64
C ALA A 90 -10.44 -6.11 -3.12
N ARG A 91 -10.02 -5.49 -4.23
CA ARG A 91 -10.77 -4.38 -4.87
C ARG A 91 -12.13 -4.84 -5.40
N TYR A 92 -12.18 -6.01 -6.04
CA TYR A 92 -13.41 -6.54 -6.62
C TYR A 92 -14.45 -6.91 -5.55
N VAL A 93 -14.00 -7.50 -4.43
CA VAL A 93 -14.89 -8.00 -3.37
C VAL A 93 -15.36 -6.90 -2.42
N SER A 94 -14.62 -5.78 -2.31
CA SER A 94 -14.98 -4.66 -1.43
C SER A 94 -15.29 -3.32 -2.12
N PRO A 95 -16.25 -3.24 -3.07
CA PRO A 95 -16.75 -1.95 -3.54
C PRO A 95 -17.44 -1.17 -2.42
N SER A 96 -18.01 -1.86 -1.43
CA SER A 96 -18.80 -1.32 -0.32
C SER A 96 -17.99 -0.92 0.93
N GLY A 97 -16.67 -1.15 0.94
CA GLY A 97 -15.80 -0.75 2.06
C GLY A 97 -15.87 -1.63 3.32
N VAL A 98 -16.48 -2.83 3.23
CA VAL A 98 -16.52 -3.84 4.32
C VAL A 98 -15.11 -4.39 4.62
N PHE A 99 -14.27 -4.49 3.59
CA PHE A 99 -12.84 -4.75 3.73
C PHE A 99 -12.12 -3.40 3.66
N ARG A 100 -11.43 -3.04 4.74
CA ARG A 100 -10.60 -1.84 4.77
C ARG A 100 -9.14 -2.23 4.70
N TYR A 101 -8.39 -1.52 3.88
CA TYR A 101 -6.96 -1.71 3.79
C TYR A 101 -6.30 -0.91 4.92
N SER A 102 -5.29 -1.49 5.58
CA SER A 102 -4.43 -0.77 6.53
C SER A 102 -3.14 -0.45 5.79
N ASP A 103 -2.96 0.82 5.40
CA ASP A 103 -1.73 1.24 4.73
C ASP A 103 -0.63 1.65 5.69
N PHE A 104 0.51 0.98 5.49
CA PHE A 104 1.74 1.13 6.26
C PHE A 104 2.45 2.45 5.96
N SER A 105 2.12 3.12 4.85
CA SER A 105 2.71 4.40 4.44
C SER A 105 1.91 5.64 4.83
N ASP A 106 0.61 5.52 5.14
CA ASP A 106 -0.24 6.66 5.51
C ASP A 106 -1.19 6.31 6.68
N PRO A 107 -0.82 6.70 7.92
CA PRO A 107 -1.65 6.54 9.12
C PRO A 107 -3.02 7.23 9.02
N GLY A 108 -3.20 8.17 8.08
CA GLY A 108 -4.45 8.91 7.87
C GLY A 108 -5.45 8.20 6.94
N GLN A 109 -5.01 7.23 6.13
CA GLN A 109 -5.81 6.70 5.01
C GLN A 109 -6.71 5.50 5.39
N LEU A 110 -7.35 5.57 6.56
CA LEU A 110 -8.19 4.47 7.06
C LEU A 110 -9.66 4.51 6.59
N GLN A 111 -9.91 5.13 5.44
CA GLN A 111 -11.20 5.03 4.78
C GLN A 111 -10.97 4.75 3.31
N PHE A 112 -11.31 3.53 2.88
CA PHE A 112 -11.98 3.40 1.59
C PHE A 112 -13.32 4.16 1.69
N LYS A 113 -13.28 5.49 1.67
CA LYS A 113 -14.32 6.23 0.96
C LYS A 113 -14.19 5.74 -0.46
N GLU A 114 -15.27 5.22 -1.05
CA GLU A 114 -15.34 4.71 -2.44
C GLU A 114 -14.10 5.11 -3.25
N ILE A 115 -13.05 4.29 -3.20
CA ILE A 115 -11.82 4.61 -3.93
C ILE A 115 -12.15 4.24 -5.36
N THR A 116 -12.68 5.23 -6.07
CA THR A 116 -12.84 5.12 -7.51
C THR A 116 -11.47 4.97 -8.14
N GLU A 117 -11.41 4.32 -9.30
CA GLU A 117 -10.14 4.17 -10.02
C GLU A 117 -9.50 5.54 -10.32
N GLU A 118 -10.33 6.56 -10.50
CA GLU A 118 -9.90 7.94 -10.74
C GLU A 118 -9.28 8.60 -9.49
N LEU A 119 -9.87 8.42 -8.31
CA LEU A 119 -9.30 8.94 -7.07
C LEU A 119 -7.94 8.29 -6.77
N LEU A 120 -7.85 6.96 -6.92
CA LEU A 120 -6.60 6.22 -6.73
C LEU A 120 -5.52 6.68 -7.72
N ALA A 121 -5.86 6.80 -9.00
CA ALA A 121 -4.92 7.26 -10.01
C ALA A 121 -4.43 8.69 -9.71
N SER A 122 -5.29 9.54 -9.14
CA SER A 122 -4.94 10.91 -8.76
C SER A 122 -4.01 10.97 -7.55
N GLN A 123 -4.29 10.18 -6.51
CA GLN A 123 -3.40 10.06 -5.34
C GLN A 123 -2.04 9.49 -5.75
N LEU A 124 -2.06 8.41 -6.52
CA LEU A 124 -0.84 7.78 -7.03
C LEU A 124 -0.03 8.74 -7.93
N ALA A 125 -0.70 9.60 -8.71
CA ALA A 125 -0.02 10.60 -9.52
C ALA A 125 0.76 11.59 -8.65
N GLU A 126 0.17 12.09 -7.56
CA GLU A 126 0.84 12.99 -6.62
C GLU A 126 2.03 12.29 -5.94
N GLU A 127 1.85 11.05 -5.47
CA GLU A 127 2.92 10.28 -4.83
C GLU A 127 4.08 10.00 -5.79
N VAL A 128 3.78 9.56 -7.01
CA VAL A 128 4.78 9.32 -8.07
C VAL A 128 5.50 10.63 -8.36
N PHE A 129 4.78 11.74 -8.57
CA PHE A 129 5.44 13.01 -8.84
C PHE A 129 6.32 13.45 -7.67
N ALA A 130 5.82 13.43 -6.44
CA ALA A 130 6.59 13.79 -5.26
C ALA A 130 7.88 12.96 -5.11
N ARG A 131 7.82 11.66 -5.42
CA ARG A 131 8.95 10.73 -5.31
C ARG A 131 10.00 10.91 -6.41
N PHE A 132 9.56 11.22 -7.63
CA PHE A 132 10.39 11.21 -8.84
C PHE A 132 10.64 12.60 -9.44
N ARG A 133 10.17 13.66 -8.77
CA ARG A 133 10.30 15.06 -9.16
C ARG A 133 11.73 15.41 -9.60
N GLY A 134 11.83 16.12 -10.71
CA GLY A 134 13.08 16.66 -11.24
C GLY A 134 14.08 15.64 -11.80
N ARG A 135 13.73 14.35 -11.92
CA ARG A 135 14.62 13.34 -12.52
C ARG A 135 13.96 12.46 -13.56
N GLY A 136 14.80 11.77 -14.34
CA GLY A 136 14.40 10.63 -15.15
C GLY A 136 14.33 9.36 -14.31
N ALA A 137 13.29 8.56 -14.50
CA ALA A 137 13.13 7.28 -13.82
C ALA A 137 12.68 6.18 -14.79
N PRO A 138 13.34 5.01 -14.80
CA PRO A 138 12.90 3.87 -15.60
C PRO A 138 11.50 3.42 -15.18
N LYS A 139 10.66 3.04 -16.14
CA LYS A 139 9.30 2.53 -15.86
C LYS A 139 9.31 1.35 -14.89
N ASP A 140 10.35 0.53 -14.92
CA ASP A 140 10.48 -0.61 -14.02
C ASP A 140 10.64 -0.16 -12.56
N GLU A 141 11.34 0.95 -12.32
CA GLU A 141 11.45 1.56 -10.98
C GLU A 141 10.08 2.03 -10.47
N LEU A 142 9.30 2.69 -11.34
CA LEU A 142 7.93 3.10 -11.03
C LEU A 142 7.02 1.88 -10.79
N THR A 143 7.23 0.80 -11.52
CA THR A 143 6.47 -0.44 -11.35
C THR A 143 6.76 -1.07 -9.99
N VAL A 144 8.02 -1.12 -9.57
CA VAL A 144 8.40 -1.57 -8.22
C VAL A 144 7.78 -0.68 -7.14
N PHE A 145 7.74 0.63 -7.36
CA PHE A 145 7.06 1.56 -6.46
C PHE A 145 5.57 1.22 -6.32
N VAL A 146 4.86 1.01 -7.43
CA VAL A 146 3.43 0.62 -7.43
C VAL A 146 3.19 -0.78 -6.86
N ASP A 147 4.09 -1.73 -7.07
CA ASP A 147 3.97 -3.07 -6.48
C ASP A 147 4.04 -3.02 -4.95
N ARG A 148 4.78 -2.05 -4.38
CA ARG A 148 4.80 -1.78 -2.94
C ARG A 148 3.57 -1.02 -2.47
N HIS A 149 2.95 -0.20 -3.32
CA HIS A 149 1.73 0.52 -2.98
C HIS A 149 0.61 -0.45 -2.60
N PRO A 150 -0.17 -0.17 -1.56
CA PRO A 150 -1.17 -1.08 -1.00
C PRO A 150 -2.23 -1.61 -1.97
N LEU A 151 -2.81 -0.69 -2.76
CA LEU A 151 -4.00 -0.94 -3.58
C LEU A 151 -3.75 -0.83 -5.08
N ALA A 152 -2.62 -0.27 -5.45
CA ALA A 152 -2.35 0.09 -6.83
C ALA A 152 -1.84 -1.15 -7.55
N VAL A 153 -2.33 -1.28 -8.77
CA VAL A 153 -1.92 -2.30 -9.73
C VAL A 153 -1.38 -1.61 -10.98
N PRO A 154 -0.71 -2.32 -11.90
CA PRO A 154 -0.02 -1.69 -13.03
C PRO A 154 -0.89 -0.77 -13.92
N LYS A 155 -2.21 -1.00 -13.98
CA LYS A 155 -3.14 -0.13 -14.72
C LYS A 155 -3.25 1.26 -14.09
N ASP A 156 -3.20 1.34 -12.75
CA ASP A 156 -3.33 2.60 -12.02
C ASP A 156 -2.08 3.46 -12.23
N LEU A 157 -0.89 2.85 -12.32
CA LEU A 157 0.34 3.55 -12.71
C LEU A 157 0.18 4.23 -14.08
N THR A 158 -0.38 3.51 -15.05
CA THR A 158 -0.60 4.06 -16.39
C THR A 158 -1.59 5.21 -16.37
N ALA A 159 -2.67 5.11 -15.58
CA ALA A 159 -3.63 6.20 -15.39
C ALA A 159 -2.99 7.43 -14.72
N ALA A 160 -2.23 7.22 -13.64
CA ALA A 160 -1.50 8.27 -12.93
C ALA A 160 -0.52 9.02 -13.85
N LEU A 161 0.27 8.28 -14.64
CA LEU A 161 1.20 8.88 -15.60
C LEU A 161 0.48 9.71 -16.67
N ARG A 162 -0.68 9.25 -17.17
CA ARG A 162 -1.51 10.04 -18.11
C ARG A 162 -1.97 11.34 -17.47
N GLN A 163 -2.39 11.32 -16.21
CA GLN A 163 -2.79 12.54 -15.51
C GLN A 163 -1.64 13.54 -15.43
N LEU A 164 -0.44 13.09 -15.03
CA LEU A 164 0.76 13.93 -14.95
C LEU A 164 1.16 14.53 -16.31
N GLU A 165 1.06 13.76 -17.39
CA GLU A 165 1.33 14.21 -18.77
C GLU A 165 0.25 15.18 -19.31
N SER A 166 -0.97 15.11 -18.78
CA SER A 166 -2.10 15.95 -19.19
C SER A 166 -2.22 17.27 -18.42
N ARG A 167 -1.48 17.45 -17.32
CA ARG A 167 -1.51 18.69 -16.53
C ARG A 167 -1.09 19.92 -17.32
N LYS A 168 -1.48 21.09 -16.84
CA LYS A 168 -1.09 22.40 -17.38
C LYS A 168 -0.48 23.25 -16.25
N PRO A 169 0.85 23.45 -16.22
CA PRO A 169 1.87 22.84 -17.09
C PRO A 169 2.00 21.32 -16.89
N PRO A 170 2.52 20.56 -17.88
CA PRO A 170 2.71 19.13 -17.75
C PRO A 170 3.81 18.80 -16.74
N LEU A 171 3.59 17.77 -15.91
CA LEU A 171 4.55 17.31 -14.91
C LEU A 171 5.44 16.16 -15.42
N ILE A 172 5.10 15.58 -16.56
CA ILE A 172 5.99 14.72 -17.36
C ILE A 172 6.46 15.53 -18.56
N LEU A 173 7.77 15.71 -18.66
CA LEU A 173 8.40 16.48 -19.73
C LEU A 173 8.60 15.63 -21.00
N SER A 174 9.00 14.36 -20.82
CA SER A 174 9.20 13.43 -21.92
C SER A 174 9.18 11.97 -21.46
N VAL A 175 8.94 11.07 -22.40
CA VAL A 175 9.06 9.62 -22.21
C VAL A 175 9.97 9.10 -23.32
N THR A 176 11.08 8.47 -22.95
CA THR A 176 12.10 7.98 -23.88
C THR A 176 12.08 6.46 -23.89
N ARG A 177 11.99 5.85 -25.08
CA ARG A 177 12.06 4.39 -25.26
C ARG A 177 13.49 3.87 -25.06
N LYS A 178 13.63 2.54 -24.98
CA LYS A 178 14.94 1.86 -24.87
C LYS A 178 15.87 2.13 -26.06
N ASP A 179 15.30 2.39 -27.24
CA ASP A 179 16.03 2.78 -28.47
C ASP A 179 16.33 4.29 -28.55
N SER A 180 16.19 5.01 -27.43
CA SER A 180 16.37 6.46 -27.32
C SER A 180 15.40 7.30 -28.14
N THR A 181 14.37 6.71 -28.75
CA THR A 181 13.32 7.45 -29.45
C THR A 181 12.26 7.97 -28.47
N GLN A 182 11.62 9.10 -28.80
CA GLN A 182 10.53 9.62 -27.99
C GLN A 182 9.27 8.74 -28.13
N ALA A 183 8.67 8.37 -27.01
CA ALA A 183 7.41 7.64 -27.00
C ALA A 183 6.26 8.54 -27.44
N ARG A 184 5.21 7.93 -27.99
CA ARG A 184 3.97 8.65 -28.32
C ARG A 184 3.34 9.16 -27.03
N ARG A 185 2.78 10.37 -27.05
CA ARG A 185 2.00 10.92 -25.94
C ARG A 185 0.93 9.92 -25.46
N GLY A 186 0.81 9.76 -24.15
CA GLY A 186 -0.12 8.83 -23.49
C GLY A 186 0.32 7.36 -23.51
N SER A 187 1.52 7.08 -24.04
CA SER A 187 2.11 5.74 -24.06
C SER A 187 3.33 5.66 -23.16
N PHE A 188 3.39 4.60 -22.36
CA PHE A 188 4.46 4.33 -21.41
C PHE A 188 4.94 2.89 -21.64
N PRO A 189 5.70 2.61 -22.71
CA PRO A 189 6.09 1.24 -23.04
C PRO A 189 7.07 0.66 -22.00
N PRO A 190 7.15 -0.67 -21.85
CA PRO A 190 8.17 -1.32 -21.02
C PRO A 190 9.59 -0.86 -21.39
N GLY A 191 10.47 -0.73 -20.38
CA GLY A 191 11.84 -0.28 -20.58
C GLY A 191 12.01 1.19 -20.98
N SER A 192 10.95 2.01 -20.92
CA SER A 192 11.05 3.46 -21.12
C SER A 192 11.55 4.19 -19.86
N THR A 193 12.11 5.38 -20.06
CA THR A 193 12.45 6.33 -19.00
C THR A 193 11.48 7.50 -19.05
N ILE A 194 10.86 7.81 -17.91
CA ILE A 194 9.93 8.93 -17.73
C ILE A 194 10.69 10.09 -17.09
N HIS A 195 10.65 11.27 -17.71
CA HIS A 195 11.31 12.47 -17.20
C HIS A 195 10.30 13.42 -16.56
N PHE A 196 10.46 13.68 -15.27
CA PHE A 196 9.54 14.51 -14.49
C PHE A 196 10.02 15.97 -14.40
N ALA A 197 9.05 16.88 -14.32
CA ALA A 197 9.30 18.30 -14.08
C ALA A 197 9.91 18.55 -12.69
N PRO A 198 10.70 19.63 -12.52
CA PRO A 198 11.32 20.00 -11.25
C PRO A 198 10.35 20.60 -10.24
#